data_AF-A0A953H2S3-F1
#
_entry.id   AF-A0A953H2S3-F1
#
_cell.length_a   1.000
_cell.length_b   1.000
_cell.length_c   1.000
_cell.angle_alpha   90.00
_cell.angle_beta   90.00
_cell.angle_gamma   90.00
#
_symmetry.space_group_name_H-M   'P 1'
#
loop_
_entity.id
_entity.type
_entity.pdbx_description
1 polymer ?
#
loop_
_entity_poly.entity_id
_entity_poly.type
_entity_poly.pdbx_seq_one_letter_code
_entity_poly.pdbx_strand_id
1 'polypeptide(L)'
;MGSFWGRLGFVVGLCGVCAVSAAASFSVNTLTDEDDGVTVGQVSLRDAINAANDTTETDTITFSTTGTFVVTTVLPAVTSTMTIIGVSPASTVVSGGGSQRLLFVDGGGLTVSDLTLHGGYARGGHGATAGSSTSGGGGGGAAGLGAGILLSRGSLTATNVTFTSHTVQGGNGGSGLSAATSSCGGSVGGDATNFGPAPGTPFSTLRNGNDGVGGTSSGGVFTAPGNPGGFGAGGGGAGFALNLSGSSGGAGGFGGGGGGGSANSGGGGFSTGGFGGNGGGLKNDTGCGGGGGAGLGAALFARTGTSTLLTNCTFSNNRSYYGAGGGPGSISQTPQTGSGRGAAIFAMSGAVATVSDLVFSANDSANATGSGYTVNVLSDTDDVYGILSGQPVAGVQDWEVY
;
A
#
# COMPACT_ATOMS: atom_id res chain seq x y z
N MET A 1 -18.25 -76.56 9.71
CA MET A 1 -16.97 -76.24 10.37
C MET A 1 -16.22 -75.25 9.51
N GLY A 2 -16.38 -73.95 9.74
CA GLY A 2 -15.68 -72.89 9.02
C GLY A 2 -15.12 -71.91 10.03
N SER A 3 -13.80 -71.87 10.17
CA SER A 3 -13.10 -71.09 11.20
C SER A 3 -13.10 -69.60 10.83
N PHE A 4 -13.71 -68.80 11.69
CA PHE A 4 -13.70 -67.34 11.68
C PHE A 4 -12.39 -66.86 12.33
N TRP A 5 -11.42 -66.42 11.55
CA TRP A 5 -10.18 -65.81 12.07
C TRP A 5 -10.41 -64.31 12.29
N GLY A 6 -10.48 -63.91 13.55
CA GLY A 6 -10.55 -62.52 13.98
C GLY A 6 -9.21 -61.81 13.78
N ARG A 7 -9.25 -60.66 13.11
CA ARG A 7 -8.17 -59.67 13.13
C ARG A 7 -8.52 -58.61 14.18
N LEU A 8 -7.94 -58.74 15.37
CA LEU A 8 -7.93 -57.69 16.39
C LEU A 8 -6.87 -56.66 15.95
N GLY A 9 -7.31 -55.60 15.29
CA GLY A 9 -6.46 -54.48 14.90
C GLY A 9 -6.06 -53.67 16.13
N PHE A 10 -4.80 -53.77 16.53
CA PHE A 10 -4.20 -52.98 17.60
C PHE A 10 -3.93 -51.56 17.08
N VAL A 11 -4.82 -50.61 17.38
CA VAL A 11 -4.60 -49.18 17.12
C VAL A 11 -3.69 -48.65 18.23
N VAL A 12 -2.39 -48.57 17.96
CA VAL A 12 -1.47 -47.79 18.79
C VAL A 12 -1.81 -46.32 18.55
N GLY A 13 -2.58 -45.73 19.46
CA GLY A 13 -2.74 -44.29 19.53
C GLY A 13 -1.38 -43.67 19.83
N LEU A 14 -0.67 -43.24 18.79
CA LEU A 14 0.49 -42.38 18.93
C LEU A 14 -0.03 -41.07 19.53
N CYS A 15 0.00 -40.98 20.86
CA CYS A 15 -0.22 -39.74 21.60
C CYS A 15 0.94 -38.83 21.22
N GLY A 16 0.84 -38.18 20.06
CA GLY A 16 1.81 -37.23 19.57
C GLY A 16 1.89 -36.11 20.59
N VAL A 17 3.01 -36.07 21.29
CA VAL A 17 3.36 -34.95 22.15
C VAL A 17 3.35 -33.74 21.22
N CYS A 18 2.34 -32.88 21.36
CA CYS A 18 2.30 -31.63 20.63
C CYS A 18 3.47 -30.81 21.19
N ALA A 19 4.60 -30.83 20.47
CA ALA A 19 5.73 -29.99 20.81
C ALA A 19 5.24 -28.56 20.63
N VAL A 20 5.01 -27.88 21.75
CA VAL A 20 4.72 -26.45 21.77
C VAL A 20 5.98 -25.80 21.21
N SER A 21 5.87 -25.18 20.04
CA SER A 21 6.95 -24.35 19.52
C SER A 21 7.20 -23.26 20.56
N ALA A 22 8.46 -22.97 20.85
CA ALA A 22 8.81 -21.86 21.73
C ALA A 22 9.04 -20.61 20.88
N ALA A 23 8.81 -19.43 21.47
CA ALA A 23 9.22 -18.16 20.88
C ALA A 23 10.73 -18.18 20.60
N ALA A 24 11.11 -17.82 19.38
CA ALA A 24 12.48 -17.69 18.93
C ALA A 24 13.01 -16.27 19.10
N SER A 25 14.33 -16.16 19.26
CA SER A 25 15.04 -14.88 19.29
C SER A 25 16.06 -14.82 18.16
N PHE A 26 15.97 -13.79 17.32
CA PHE A 26 16.86 -13.55 16.18
C PHE A 26 17.68 -12.28 16.41
N SER A 27 19.00 -12.36 16.21
CA SER A 27 19.93 -11.25 16.46
C SER A 27 20.45 -10.68 15.14
N VAL A 28 19.95 -9.50 14.75
CA VAL A 28 20.43 -8.81 13.54
C VAL A 28 21.81 -8.23 13.81
N ASN A 29 22.82 -8.76 13.12
CA ASN A 29 24.24 -8.50 13.42
C ASN A 29 25.07 -8.03 12.22
N THR A 30 24.43 -7.79 11.08
CA THR A 30 25.05 -7.19 9.89
C THR A 30 24.27 -5.98 9.40
N LEU A 31 24.98 -5.02 8.80
CA LEU A 31 24.39 -3.89 8.09
C LEU A 31 24.00 -4.24 6.64
N THR A 32 24.52 -5.36 6.13
CA THR A 32 24.20 -5.87 4.80
C THR A 32 22.79 -6.47 4.80
N ASP A 33 21.99 -6.11 3.79
CA ASP A 33 20.72 -6.78 3.50
C ASP A 33 21.01 -8.01 2.66
N GLU A 34 21.04 -9.17 3.31
CA GLU A 34 21.21 -10.49 2.70
C GLU A 34 19.91 -11.31 2.79
N ASP A 35 19.85 -12.44 2.11
CA ASP A 35 18.68 -13.33 2.07
C ASP A 35 19.15 -14.79 1.96
N ASP A 36 20.06 -15.19 2.85
CA ASP A 36 20.68 -16.53 2.88
C ASP A 36 20.34 -17.33 4.14
N GLY A 37 19.49 -16.76 5.01
CA GLY A 37 18.87 -17.42 6.15
C GLY A 37 19.69 -17.33 7.44
N VAL A 38 19.00 -17.47 8.58
CA VAL A 38 19.58 -17.24 9.93
C VAL A 38 20.65 -18.25 10.38
N THR A 39 20.90 -19.30 9.60
CA THR A 39 21.91 -20.33 9.90
C THR A 39 23.25 -20.11 9.19
N VAL A 40 23.32 -19.12 8.29
CA VAL A 40 24.47 -18.90 7.41
C VAL A 40 25.14 -17.58 7.79
N GLY A 41 26.29 -17.66 8.47
CA GLY A 41 27.13 -16.47 8.69
C GLY A 41 26.49 -15.40 9.58
N GLN A 42 26.24 -14.23 8.99
CA GLN A 42 25.61 -13.09 9.66
C GLN A 42 24.08 -13.19 9.52
N VAL A 43 23.34 -12.32 10.21
CA VAL A 43 21.87 -12.30 10.13
C VAL A 43 21.44 -10.89 9.83
N SER A 44 20.84 -10.69 8.65
CA SER A 44 20.19 -9.43 8.32
C SER A 44 18.79 -9.33 8.92
N LEU A 45 18.19 -8.15 8.82
CA LEU A 45 16.79 -7.95 9.20
C LEU A 45 15.84 -8.82 8.36
N ARG A 46 16.16 -9.03 7.08
CA ARG A 46 15.34 -9.84 6.17
C ARG A 46 15.32 -11.30 6.60
N ASP A 47 16.48 -11.88 6.87
CA ASP A 47 16.59 -13.27 7.33
C ASP A 47 15.81 -13.47 8.63
N ALA A 48 15.92 -12.51 9.57
CA ALA A 48 15.22 -12.56 10.84
C ALA A 48 13.69 -12.49 10.67
N ILE A 49 13.18 -11.65 9.76
CA ILE A 49 11.73 -11.56 9.47
C ILE A 49 11.24 -12.85 8.80
N ASN A 50 11.98 -13.38 7.82
CA ASN A 50 11.65 -14.65 7.17
C ASN A 50 11.55 -15.78 8.21
N ALA A 51 12.56 -15.92 9.06
CA ALA A 51 12.57 -16.95 10.10
C ALA A 51 11.45 -16.76 11.13
N ALA A 52 11.11 -15.52 11.51
CA ALA A 52 10.02 -15.24 12.44
C ALA A 52 8.63 -15.50 11.83
N ASN A 53 8.48 -15.32 10.53
CA ASN A 53 7.24 -15.66 9.81
C ASN A 53 6.99 -17.17 9.71
N ASP A 54 8.05 -17.98 9.79
CA ASP A 54 7.98 -19.44 9.71
C ASP A 54 7.57 -20.11 11.04
N THR A 55 7.33 -19.33 12.09
CA THR A 55 6.84 -19.81 13.39
C THR A 55 5.42 -19.30 13.71
N THR A 56 4.75 -19.97 14.65
CA THR A 56 3.42 -19.58 15.14
C THR A 56 3.46 -18.76 16.42
N GLU A 57 4.60 -18.74 17.11
CA GLU A 57 4.76 -18.05 18.39
C GLU A 57 5.10 -16.58 18.19
N THR A 58 5.12 -15.82 19.28
CA THR A 58 5.58 -14.44 19.24
C THR A 58 7.09 -14.37 19.32
N ASP A 59 7.74 -14.19 18.16
CA ASP A 59 9.19 -14.13 18.07
C ASP A 59 9.74 -12.73 18.35
N THR A 60 11.02 -12.67 18.72
CA THR A 60 11.72 -11.40 18.99
C THR A 60 12.93 -11.26 18.07
N ILE A 61 13.02 -10.12 17.40
CA ILE A 61 14.14 -9.69 16.57
C ILE A 61 14.83 -8.53 17.29
N THR A 62 16.12 -8.68 17.62
CA THR A 62 16.91 -7.65 18.29
C THR A 62 18.11 -7.25 17.46
N PHE A 63 18.38 -5.95 17.34
CA PHE A 63 19.61 -5.47 16.72
C PHE A 63 20.79 -5.57 17.71
N SER A 64 21.81 -6.36 17.38
CA SER A 64 23.04 -6.48 18.18
C SER A 64 24.19 -5.60 17.68
N THR A 65 23.98 -4.93 16.55
CA THR A 65 24.91 -3.95 16.00
C THR A 65 24.19 -2.61 15.75
N THR A 66 24.94 -1.52 15.72
CA THR A 66 24.42 -0.16 15.49
C THR A 66 24.82 0.33 14.11
N GLY A 67 23.95 1.11 13.47
CA GLY A 67 24.23 1.69 12.17
C GLY A 67 22.96 1.91 11.35
N THR A 68 23.16 2.14 10.06
CA THR A 68 22.08 2.23 9.07
C THR A 68 21.99 0.91 8.29
N PHE A 69 20.88 0.21 8.48
CA PHE A 69 20.51 -1.02 7.79
C PHE A 69 19.71 -0.63 6.55
N VAL A 70 20.39 -0.54 5.40
CA VAL A 70 19.75 -0.14 4.14
C VAL A 70 19.16 -1.38 3.49
N VAL A 71 17.84 -1.43 3.35
CA VAL A 71 17.17 -2.51 2.63
C VAL A 71 17.32 -2.27 1.13
N THR A 72 17.78 -3.29 0.42
CA THR A 72 18.05 -3.25 -1.03
C THR A 72 16.84 -3.68 -1.84
N THR A 73 15.99 -4.53 -1.26
CA THR A 73 14.70 -4.96 -1.82
C THR A 73 13.59 -4.84 -0.78
N VAL A 74 12.33 -4.96 -1.18
CA VAL A 74 11.18 -4.94 -0.26
C VAL A 74 11.33 -6.05 0.79
N LEU A 75 11.21 -5.71 2.08
CA LEU A 75 11.25 -6.72 3.14
C LEU A 75 10.05 -7.68 3.04
N PRO A 76 10.19 -8.94 3.49
CA PRO A 76 9.07 -9.87 3.58
C PRO A 76 7.92 -9.27 4.39
N ALA A 77 6.68 -9.58 4.00
CA ALA A 77 5.51 -9.15 4.75
C ALA A 77 5.52 -9.77 6.16
N VAL A 78 5.12 -9.03 7.17
CA VAL A 78 4.90 -9.54 8.53
C VAL A 78 3.56 -10.28 8.54
N THR A 79 3.62 -11.59 8.69
CA THR A 79 2.44 -12.49 8.70
C THR A 79 2.21 -13.17 10.04
N SER A 80 3.25 -13.31 10.87
CA SER A 80 3.17 -13.78 12.26
C SER A 80 3.29 -12.62 13.25
N THR A 81 3.00 -12.88 14.53
CA THR A 81 3.20 -11.88 15.60
C THR A 81 4.68 -11.83 15.95
N MET A 82 5.29 -10.64 15.95
CA MET A 82 6.71 -10.49 16.27
C MET A 82 7.02 -9.12 16.89
N THR A 83 8.17 -9.07 17.57
CA THR A 83 8.71 -7.85 18.16
C THR A 83 10.05 -7.51 17.52
N ILE A 84 10.24 -6.26 17.06
CA ILE A 84 11.50 -5.74 16.51
C ILE A 84 12.03 -4.64 17.43
N ILE A 85 13.20 -4.86 18.01
CA ILE A 85 13.79 -3.99 19.04
C ILE A 85 15.15 -3.48 18.57
N GLY A 86 15.24 -2.17 18.36
CA GLY A 86 16.51 -1.48 18.13
C GLY A 86 17.29 -1.20 19.42
N VAL A 87 18.48 -0.64 19.28
CA VAL A 87 19.29 -0.21 20.43
C VAL A 87 18.83 1.16 20.93
N SER A 88 18.62 2.08 20.00
CA SER A 88 17.99 3.39 20.22
C SER A 88 17.66 4.02 18.86
N PRO A 89 16.74 5.01 18.80
CA PRO A 89 16.46 5.73 17.56
C PRO A 89 17.70 6.38 16.93
N ALA A 90 18.68 6.80 17.74
CA ALA A 90 19.92 7.40 17.25
C ALA A 90 20.96 6.39 16.75
N SER A 91 20.85 5.11 17.15
CA SER A 91 21.85 4.07 16.90
C SER A 91 21.38 3.00 15.92
N THR A 92 20.08 2.80 15.77
CA THR A 92 19.49 1.80 14.88
C THR A 92 18.59 2.49 13.87
N VAL A 93 19.07 2.59 12.63
CA VAL A 93 18.31 3.19 11.51
C VAL A 93 18.02 2.12 10.48
N VAL A 94 16.74 1.78 10.27
CA VAL A 94 16.30 0.93 9.15
C VAL A 94 15.88 1.83 8.02
N SER A 95 16.58 1.74 6.87
CA SER A 95 16.45 2.69 5.77
C SER A 95 15.96 2.04 4.49
N GLY A 96 14.94 2.62 3.87
CA GLY A 96 14.42 2.19 2.56
C GLY A 96 15.26 2.72 1.38
N GLY A 97 16.33 3.47 1.65
CA GLY A 97 17.20 4.06 0.63
C GLY A 97 16.47 5.01 -0.33
N GLY A 98 15.31 5.54 0.05
CA GLY A 98 14.43 6.34 -0.81
C GLY A 98 13.77 5.55 -1.95
N SER A 99 13.85 4.21 -1.92
CA SER A 99 13.41 3.36 -3.05
C SER A 99 12.47 2.23 -2.64
N GLN A 100 12.55 1.77 -1.38
CA GLN A 100 11.80 0.62 -0.88
C GLN A 100 10.79 1.02 0.20
N ARG A 101 9.66 0.32 0.23
CA ARG A 101 8.80 0.27 1.43
C ARG A 101 9.55 -0.52 2.51
N LEU A 102 9.48 -0.05 3.75
CA LEU A 102 10.13 -0.76 4.86
C LEU A 102 9.29 -1.95 5.33
N LEU A 103 8.15 -1.72 5.98
CA LEU A 103 7.38 -2.79 6.61
C LEU A 103 5.97 -2.88 6.02
N PHE A 104 5.54 -4.11 5.75
CA PHE A 104 4.17 -4.43 5.32
C PHE A 104 3.58 -5.45 6.28
N VAL A 105 2.55 -5.05 7.04
CA VAL A 105 1.87 -5.91 8.00
C VAL A 105 0.58 -6.43 7.37
N ASP A 106 0.59 -7.71 7.02
CA ASP A 106 -0.53 -8.43 6.39
C ASP A 106 -1.16 -9.48 7.32
N GLY A 107 -0.70 -9.53 8.57
CA GLY A 107 -1.19 -10.41 9.62
C GLY A 107 -0.50 -10.15 10.96
N GLY A 108 -0.84 -10.94 11.97
CA GLY A 108 -0.19 -10.90 13.28
C GLY A 108 -0.28 -9.56 14.02
N GLY A 109 0.50 -9.44 15.09
CA GLY A 109 0.81 -8.17 15.74
C GLY A 109 2.29 -7.84 15.57
N LEU A 110 2.58 -6.64 15.07
CA LEU A 110 3.94 -6.12 15.01
C LEU A 110 4.18 -5.16 16.16
N THR A 111 5.18 -5.45 17.00
CA THR A 111 5.71 -4.49 17.98
C THR A 111 7.06 -3.97 17.49
N VAL A 112 7.25 -2.65 17.46
CA VAL A 112 8.50 -2.00 17.07
C VAL A 112 8.93 -1.03 18.16
N SER A 113 10.19 -1.09 18.59
CA SER A 113 10.71 -0.09 19.52
C SER A 113 12.17 0.30 19.28
N ASP A 114 12.52 1.47 19.79
CA ASP A 114 13.89 1.95 19.98
C ASP A 114 14.70 2.00 18.68
N LEU A 115 14.09 2.45 17.58
CA LEU A 115 14.75 2.59 16.28
C LEU A 115 14.19 3.74 15.46
N THR A 116 14.91 4.08 14.40
CA THR A 116 14.46 5.00 13.35
C THR A 116 14.09 4.21 12.11
N LEU A 117 12.89 4.44 11.58
CA LEU A 117 12.48 4.08 10.23
C LEU A 117 12.72 5.30 9.34
N HIS A 118 13.53 5.13 8.29
CA HIS A 118 14.00 6.24 7.47
C HIS A 118 13.80 5.99 5.97
N GLY A 119 13.47 7.04 5.23
CA GLY A 119 13.67 7.07 3.78
C GLY A 119 12.90 5.99 3.03
N GLY A 120 11.73 5.58 3.53
CA GLY A 120 10.87 4.63 2.82
C GLY A 120 10.24 5.30 1.60
N TYR A 121 10.07 4.57 0.50
CA TYR A 121 9.36 5.04 -0.69
C TYR A 121 8.31 4.03 -1.16
N ALA A 122 7.09 4.50 -1.41
CA ALA A 122 6.05 3.67 -2.02
C ALA A 122 5.27 4.46 -3.09
N ARG A 123 5.20 3.88 -4.28
CA ARG A 123 4.53 4.48 -5.44
C ARG A 123 3.42 3.58 -5.93
N GLY A 124 2.27 4.18 -6.25
CA GLY A 124 1.22 3.50 -7.01
C GLY A 124 1.61 3.30 -8.47
N GLY A 125 1.22 2.17 -9.04
CA GLY A 125 1.37 1.88 -10.47
C GLY A 125 0.66 2.88 -11.37
N HIS A 126 1.23 3.11 -12.55
CA HIS A 126 0.65 4.01 -13.54
C HIS A 126 -0.53 3.37 -14.26
N GLY A 127 -1.52 4.21 -14.56
CA GLY A 127 -2.59 3.85 -15.46
C GLY A 127 -2.06 3.55 -16.86
N ALA A 128 -2.63 2.53 -17.49
CA ALA A 128 -2.24 2.13 -18.84
C ALA A 128 -2.62 3.23 -19.85
N THR A 129 -1.68 3.65 -20.69
CA THR A 129 -1.98 4.49 -21.85
C THR A 129 -2.71 3.64 -22.90
N ALA A 130 -3.78 4.18 -23.48
CA ALA A 130 -4.49 3.50 -24.56
C ALA A 130 -3.51 3.13 -25.70
N GLY A 131 -3.53 1.86 -26.13
CA GLY A 131 -2.60 1.36 -27.15
C GLY A 131 -2.78 2.07 -28.49
N SER A 132 -1.67 2.34 -29.19
CA SER A 132 -1.52 3.23 -30.35
C SER A 132 -2.47 3.04 -31.53
N SER A 133 -3.26 1.98 -31.54
CA SER A 133 -4.14 1.61 -32.64
C SER A 133 -5.64 1.83 -32.36
N THR A 134 -6.05 2.25 -31.14
CA THR A 134 -7.49 2.57 -30.86
C THR A 134 -7.80 3.69 -29.91
N SER A 135 -8.93 4.36 -30.16
CA SER A 135 -9.60 5.39 -29.33
C SER A 135 -10.17 4.90 -27.97
N GLY A 136 -9.46 4.01 -27.27
CA GLY A 136 -9.80 3.57 -25.92
C GLY A 136 -9.49 4.63 -24.86
N GLY A 137 -10.12 4.48 -23.69
CA GLY A 137 -9.79 5.31 -22.52
C GLY A 137 -8.49 4.85 -21.86
N GLY A 138 -7.76 5.78 -21.23
CA GLY A 138 -6.61 5.44 -20.40
C GLY A 138 -7.02 4.83 -19.06
N GLY A 139 -6.22 3.93 -18.50
CA GLY A 139 -6.44 3.39 -17.15
C GLY A 139 -6.20 4.44 -16.06
N GLY A 140 -6.84 4.31 -14.90
CA GLY A 140 -6.54 5.13 -13.74
C GLY A 140 -5.24 4.72 -13.05
N GLY A 141 -4.57 5.65 -12.38
CA GLY A 141 -3.39 5.36 -11.56
C GLY A 141 -3.73 4.74 -10.21
N ALA A 142 -2.86 3.87 -9.70
CA ALA A 142 -3.01 3.24 -8.38
C ALA A 142 -2.51 4.16 -7.25
N ALA A 143 -2.89 3.87 -6.01
CA ALA A 143 -2.48 4.61 -4.82
C ALA A 143 -1.06 4.23 -4.37
N GLY A 144 -0.31 5.21 -3.85
CA GLY A 144 0.87 4.99 -3.02
C GLY A 144 0.48 4.99 -1.55
N LEU A 145 0.75 3.89 -0.84
CA LEU A 145 0.33 3.69 0.55
C LEU A 145 1.52 3.28 1.42
N GLY A 146 1.67 3.88 2.60
CA GLY A 146 2.52 3.38 3.69
C GLY A 146 3.95 3.07 3.28
N ALA A 147 4.79 4.08 3.08
CA ALA A 147 6.18 3.87 2.67
C ALA A 147 7.09 3.47 3.85
N GLY A 148 6.82 3.98 5.05
CA GLY A 148 7.38 3.45 6.29
C GLY A 148 6.70 2.13 6.65
N ILE A 149 5.44 2.20 7.09
CA ILE A 149 4.64 1.03 7.43
C ILE A 149 3.29 1.08 6.70
N LEU A 150 2.98 -0.02 6.01
CA LEU A 150 1.63 -0.31 5.53
C LEU A 150 0.98 -1.35 6.45
N LEU A 151 0.03 -0.93 7.28
CA LEU A 151 -0.77 -1.79 8.15
C LEU A 151 -2.08 -2.15 7.42
N SER A 152 -2.05 -3.23 6.64
CA SER A 152 -3.23 -3.71 5.91
C SER A 152 -4.11 -4.58 6.78
N ARG A 153 -3.51 -5.41 7.64
CA ARG A 153 -4.20 -6.31 8.57
C ARG A 153 -3.41 -6.40 9.88
N GLY A 154 -4.02 -6.95 10.92
CA GLY A 154 -3.34 -7.16 12.20
C GLY A 154 -3.28 -5.91 13.07
N SER A 155 -2.22 -5.81 13.87
CA SER A 155 -2.01 -4.72 14.81
C SER A 155 -0.57 -4.20 14.80
N LEU A 156 -0.40 -2.93 15.17
CA LEU A 156 0.90 -2.28 15.32
C LEU A 156 1.01 -1.66 16.71
N THR A 157 2.09 -1.95 17.42
CA THR A 157 2.53 -1.18 18.58
C THR A 157 3.89 -0.57 18.27
N ALA A 158 4.00 0.76 18.29
CA ALA A 158 5.27 1.45 18.11
C ALA A 158 5.58 2.27 19.38
N THR A 159 6.77 2.06 19.96
CA THR A 159 7.21 2.79 21.15
C THR A 159 8.60 3.34 20.95
N ASN A 160 8.81 4.64 21.18
CA ASN A 160 10.13 5.26 20.99
C ASN A 160 10.67 5.03 19.57
N VAL A 161 9.86 5.32 18.57
CA VAL A 161 10.20 5.14 17.14
C VAL A 161 10.18 6.49 16.42
N THR A 162 11.22 6.75 15.63
CA THR A 162 11.27 7.90 14.73
C THR A 162 10.92 7.45 13.30
N PHE A 163 9.89 8.05 12.71
CA PHE A 163 9.52 7.90 11.30
C PHE A 163 9.96 9.14 10.55
N THR A 164 10.90 9.01 9.62
CA THR A 164 11.44 10.20 8.96
C THR A 164 11.76 10.04 7.49
N SER A 165 11.51 11.11 6.73
CA SER A 165 11.81 11.20 5.29
C SER A 165 11.13 10.11 4.45
N HIS A 166 9.97 9.59 4.88
CA HIS A 166 9.18 8.68 4.07
C HIS A 166 8.44 9.45 2.97
N THR A 167 8.33 8.87 1.78
CA THR A 167 7.62 9.47 0.66
C THR A 167 6.65 8.48 0.04
N VAL A 168 5.38 8.87 -0.10
CA VAL A 168 4.39 8.15 -0.91
C VAL A 168 3.99 8.96 -2.12
N GLN A 169 3.76 8.29 -3.24
CA GLN A 169 3.32 8.91 -4.47
C GLN A 169 2.23 8.09 -5.17
N GLY A 170 1.09 8.71 -5.46
CA GLY A 170 0.09 8.14 -6.34
C GLY A 170 0.61 7.93 -7.76
N GLY A 171 0.15 6.88 -8.42
CA GLY A 171 0.42 6.62 -9.83
C GLY A 171 -0.32 7.61 -10.72
N ASN A 172 0.32 8.09 -11.78
CA ASN A 172 -0.38 8.89 -12.79
C ASN A 172 -1.43 8.05 -13.54
N GLY A 173 -2.53 8.68 -13.94
CA GLY A 173 -3.44 8.08 -14.90
C GLY A 173 -2.81 7.92 -16.29
N GLY A 174 -3.30 6.95 -17.05
CA GLY A 174 -2.89 6.70 -18.42
C GLY A 174 -3.55 7.69 -19.38
N SER A 175 -2.85 8.06 -20.44
CA SER A 175 -3.39 8.97 -21.46
C SER A 175 -4.42 8.26 -22.34
N GLY A 176 -5.46 8.99 -22.74
CA GLY A 176 -6.32 8.61 -23.85
C GLY A 176 -5.64 8.92 -25.19
N LEU A 177 -6.11 8.32 -26.28
CA LEU A 177 -5.64 8.67 -27.63
C LEU A 177 -6.53 9.72 -28.29
N SER A 178 -5.90 10.78 -28.79
CA SER A 178 -6.50 11.68 -29.78
C SER A 178 -6.57 10.94 -31.13
N ALA A 179 -7.72 11.00 -31.79
CA ALA A 179 -8.08 10.18 -32.94
C ALA A 179 -6.99 10.04 -34.04
N ALA A 180 -6.69 8.80 -34.42
CA ALA A 180 -6.43 8.42 -35.81
C ALA A 180 -6.98 6.99 -36.03
N THR A 181 -7.52 6.76 -37.22
CA THR A 181 -8.35 5.62 -37.59
C THR A 181 -7.70 4.23 -37.39
N SER A 182 -8.48 3.31 -36.80
CA SER A 182 -8.51 1.83 -36.89
C SER A 182 -7.57 0.89 -36.05
N SER A 183 -8.26 0.04 -35.24
CA SER A 183 -7.99 -1.35 -34.72
C SER A 183 -7.39 -1.60 -33.31
N CYS A 184 -8.06 -2.43 -32.48
CA CYS A 184 -8.04 -2.36 -31.00
C CYS A 184 -7.00 -3.17 -30.22
N GLY A 185 -6.41 -2.58 -29.17
CA GLY A 185 -5.67 -3.29 -28.12
C GLY A 185 -5.47 -2.44 -26.85
N GLY A 186 -6.19 -2.77 -25.77
CA GLY A 186 -6.01 -2.16 -24.44
C GLY A 186 -4.80 -2.74 -23.72
N SER A 187 -4.03 -1.89 -23.03
CA SER A 187 -2.88 -2.28 -22.23
C SER A 187 -3.29 -2.51 -20.77
N VAL A 188 -2.69 -3.50 -20.13
CA VAL A 188 -2.78 -3.71 -18.68
C VAL A 188 -2.00 -2.60 -17.97
N GLY A 189 -2.66 -1.90 -17.05
CA GLY A 189 -2.03 -0.86 -16.21
C GLY A 189 -0.79 -1.42 -15.51
N GLY A 190 0.33 -0.76 -15.74
CA GLY A 190 1.65 -1.20 -15.32
C GLY A 190 1.87 -1.06 -13.82
N ASP A 191 2.46 -2.11 -13.27
CA ASP A 191 3.31 -2.10 -12.09
C ASP A 191 2.73 -1.55 -10.79
N ALA A 192 1.86 -2.38 -10.18
CA ALA A 192 1.87 -2.56 -8.73
C ALA A 192 3.09 -3.40 -8.26
N THR A 193 4.21 -3.40 -8.98
CA THR A 193 5.37 -4.31 -8.77
C THR A 193 6.22 -3.97 -7.55
N ASN A 194 5.90 -2.90 -6.81
CA ASN A 194 6.52 -2.66 -5.51
C ASN A 194 5.73 -3.26 -4.32
N PHE A 195 4.74 -4.12 -4.59
CA PHE A 195 4.41 -5.21 -3.67
C PHE A 195 5.28 -6.39 -4.12
N GLY A 196 6.34 -6.67 -3.36
CA GLY A 196 7.45 -7.52 -3.79
C GLY A 196 7.01 -8.83 -4.50
N PRO A 197 7.78 -9.28 -5.51
CA PRO A 197 7.49 -10.55 -6.15
C PRO A 197 7.72 -11.68 -5.15
N ALA A 198 6.69 -12.48 -4.87
CA ALA A 198 6.94 -13.84 -4.41
C ALA A 198 7.70 -14.57 -5.54
N PRO A 199 8.87 -15.20 -5.28
CA PRO A 199 9.64 -15.84 -6.33
C PRO A 199 8.88 -17.07 -6.86
N GLY A 200 8.61 -17.11 -8.18
CA GLY A 200 8.56 -18.40 -8.89
C GLY A 200 7.22 -18.93 -9.40
N THR A 201 6.22 -18.12 -9.79
CA THR A 201 5.12 -18.66 -10.63
C THR A 201 4.93 -17.90 -11.95
N PRO A 202 4.96 -18.61 -13.10
CA PRO A 202 4.61 -18.01 -14.38
C PRO A 202 3.08 -17.91 -14.46
N PHE A 203 2.57 -16.69 -14.70
CA PHE A 203 1.19 -16.36 -15.13
C PHE A 203 0.07 -17.31 -14.65
N SER A 204 -0.65 -17.00 -13.56
CA SER A 204 -2.11 -17.30 -13.40
C SER A 204 -2.64 -17.07 -11.96
N THR A 205 -3.55 -16.09 -11.81
CA THR A 205 -4.79 -16.10 -10.99
C THR A 205 -4.85 -16.15 -9.44
N LEU A 206 -3.78 -16.01 -8.64
CA LEU A 206 -3.91 -15.83 -7.17
C LEU A 206 -2.99 -14.70 -6.69
N ARG A 207 -3.39 -13.46 -6.36
CA ARG A 207 -4.42 -12.94 -5.42
C ARG A 207 -4.32 -13.53 -4.01
N ASN A 208 -3.31 -13.10 -3.26
CA ASN A 208 -3.29 -13.03 -1.79
C ASN A 208 -2.40 -11.81 -1.45
N GLY A 209 -2.86 -10.56 -1.30
CA GLY A 209 -4.19 -10.05 -1.01
C GLY A 209 -4.88 -9.27 -2.13
N ASN A 210 -6.13 -8.90 -1.85
CA ASN A 210 -7.13 -8.34 -2.77
C ASN A 210 -6.92 -6.86 -3.17
N ASP A 211 -5.68 -6.39 -3.16
CA ASP A 211 -5.35 -5.01 -3.44
C ASP A 211 -5.01 -4.86 -4.93
N GLY A 212 -6.07 -4.87 -5.75
CA GLY A 212 -6.09 -4.06 -6.95
C GLY A 212 -5.31 -4.54 -8.18
N VAL A 213 -5.75 -5.62 -8.82
CA VAL A 213 -5.40 -5.84 -10.23
C VAL A 213 -6.16 -4.79 -11.04
N GLY A 214 -5.43 -3.83 -11.64
CA GLY A 214 -6.00 -2.86 -12.56
C GLY A 214 -6.85 -3.57 -13.62
N GLY A 215 -8.03 -3.04 -13.89
CA GLY A 215 -9.02 -3.71 -14.73
C GLY A 215 -8.45 -4.17 -16.06
N THR A 216 -8.42 -5.47 -16.33
CA THR A 216 -8.06 -6.02 -17.63
C THR A 216 -9.13 -5.61 -18.64
N SER A 217 -8.75 -4.95 -19.74
CA SER A 217 -9.69 -4.83 -20.87
C SER A 217 -9.94 -6.24 -21.40
N SER A 218 -11.19 -6.69 -21.43
CA SER A 218 -11.59 -7.94 -22.07
C SER A 218 -11.18 -7.89 -23.55
N GLY A 219 -10.08 -8.58 -23.87
CA GLY A 219 -9.53 -8.64 -25.23
C GLY A 219 -10.62 -9.05 -26.22
N GLY A 220 -10.89 -8.16 -27.20
CA GLY A 220 -11.65 -8.48 -28.40
C GLY A 220 -13.12 -8.05 -28.46
N VAL A 221 -13.71 -7.50 -27.39
CA VAL A 221 -15.12 -7.03 -27.43
C VAL A 221 -15.17 -5.50 -27.40
N PHE A 222 -15.54 -4.91 -28.54
CA PHE A 222 -15.46 -3.48 -28.86
C PHE A 222 -16.28 -2.54 -27.95
N THR A 223 -17.13 -3.04 -27.06
CA THR A 223 -18.05 -2.24 -26.21
C THR A 223 -17.98 -2.59 -24.72
N ALA A 224 -16.86 -3.13 -24.25
CA ALA A 224 -16.72 -3.47 -22.84
C ALA A 224 -16.43 -2.20 -21.99
N PRO A 225 -17.21 -1.96 -20.91
CA PRO A 225 -16.83 -0.97 -19.90
C PRO A 225 -15.51 -1.37 -19.24
N GLY A 226 -14.78 -0.37 -18.77
CA GLY A 226 -13.58 -0.61 -17.98
C GLY A 226 -13.93 -1.34 -16.69
N ASN A 227 -13.07 -2.27 -16.27
CA ASN A 227 -13.27 -3.01 -15.03
C ASN A 227 -12.93 -2.12 -13.81
N PRO A 228 -13.70 -2.20 -12.71
CA PRO A 228 -13.39 -1.45 -11.50
C PRO A 228 -12.09 -1.95 -10.84
N GLY A 229 -11.35 -1.04 -10.21
CA GLY A 229 -10.17 -1.35 -9.42
C GLY A 229 -10.51 -1.90 -8.04
N GLY A 230 -9.63 -2.75 -7.50
CA GLY A 230 -9.65 -3.16 -6.09
C GLY A 230 -9.06 -2.09 -5.16
N PHE A 231 -8.93 -2.38 -3.86
CA PHE A 231 -8.31 -1.47 -2.91
C PHE A 231 -6.92 -1.02 -3.39
N GLY A 232 -6.67 0.30 -3.41
CA GLY A 232 -5.43 0.86 -3.90
C GLY A 232 -5.28 0.89 -5.43
N ALA A 233 -6.13 0.24 -6.23
CA ALA A 233 -5.96 0.21 -7.69
C ALA A 233 -6.82 1.19 -8.46
N GLY A 234 -6.26 1.65 -9.57
CA GLY A 234 -7.00 2.41 -10.57
C GLY A 234 -7.99 1.54 -11.35
N GLY A 235 -9.01 2.20 -11.91
CA GLY A 235 -9.99 1.58 -12.79
C GLY A 235 -9.44 1.36 -14.21
N GLY A 236 -9.92 0.32 -14.89
CA GLY A 236 -9.58 0.06 -16.29
C GLY A 236 -10.17 1.10 -17.24
N GLY A 237 -9.49 1.41 -18.33
CA GLY A 237 -10.04 2.26 -19.39
C GLY A 237 -11.15 1.56 -20.18
N ALA A 238 -12.05 2.32 -20.79
CA ALA A 238 -13.11 1.78 -21.64
C ALA A 238 -12.61 1.29 -23.00
N GLY A 239 -13.24 0.24 -23.53
CA GLY A 239 -13.10 -0.18 -24.92
C GLY A 239 -13.79 0.79 -25.89
N PHE A 240 -13.34 0.80 -27.15
CA PHE A 240 -13.89 1.65 -28.21
C PHE A 240 -14.60 0.83 -29.30
N ALA A 241 -15.81 1.27 -29.67
CA ALA A 241 -16.54 0.75 -30.82
C ALA A 241 -16.80 1.86 -31.84
N LEU A 242 -16.38 1.60 -33.08
CA LEU A 242 -16.75 2.42 -34.23
C LEU A 242 -18.27 2.35 -34.43
N ASN A 243 -18.96 3.49 -34.39
CA ASN A 243 -20.41 3.65 -34.66
C ASN A 243 -21.39 3.04 -33.65
N LEU A 244 -20.93 2.67 -32.45
CA LEU A 244 -21.81 2.27 -31.35
C LEU A 244 -21.66 3.26 -30.20
N SER A 245 -22.65 3.31 -29.30
CA SER A 245 -22.48 3.94 -28.00
C SER A 245 -21.22 3.34 -27.35
N GLY A 246 -20.25 4.19 -26.99
CA GLY A 246 -19.04 3.74 -26.31
C GLY A 246 -19.32 3.09 -24.95
N SER A 247 -18.27 2.94 -24.16
CA SER A 247 -18.36 2.42 -22.80
C SER A 247 -17.74 3.39 -21.80
N SER A 248 -18.21 3.32 -20.55
CA SER A 248 -17.63 4.05 -19.43
C SER A 248 -16.32 3.40 -18.99
N GLY A 249 -15.39 4.21 -18.47
CA GLY A 249 -14.23 3.69 -17.76
C GLY A 249 -14.65 3.00 -16.46
N GLY A 250 -13.78 2.13 -15.95
CA GLY A 250 -13.97 1.47 -14.67
C GLY A 250 -13.76 2.43 -13.52
N ALA A 251 -14.49 2.22 -12.43
CA ALA A 251 -14.27 2.99 -11.21
C ALA A 251 -12.91 2.65 -10.57
N GLY A 252 -12.21 3.64 -10.03
CA GLY A 252 -11.03 3.39 -9.19
C GLY A 252 -11.43 2.88 -7.81
N GLY A 253 -10.61 2.02 -7.20
CA GLY A 253 -10.79 1.60 -5.83
C GLY A 253 -10.30 2.64 -4.81
N PHE A 254 -10.16 2.26 -3.54
CA PHE A 254 -9.73 3.19 -2.48
C PHE A 254 -8.38 3.84 -2.82
N GLY A 255 -8.38 5.16 -2.99
CA GLY A 255 -7.20 5.92 -3.43
C GLY A 255 -6.77 5.70 -4.89
N GLY A 256 -7.40 4.80 -5.65
CA GLY A 256 -7.12 4.61 -7.07
C GLY A 256 -7.91 5.57 -7.94
N GLY A 257 -7.30 6.05 -9.02
CA GLY A 257 -7.95 6.90 -10.02
C GLY A 257 -8.96 6.13 -10.88
N GLY A 258 -10.00 6.80 -11.36
CA GLY A 258 -10.96 6.23 -12.31
C GLY A 258 -10.37 6.04 -13.71
N GLY A 259 -10.83 5.04 -14.46
CA GLY A 259 -10.47 4.86 -15.87
C GLY A 259 -11.18 5.88 -16.77
N GLY A 260 -10.55 6.24 -17.89
CA GLY A 260 -11.16 7.07 -18.93
C GLY A 260 -12.24 6.32 -19.71
N GLY A 261 -13.29 7.03 -20.11
CA GLY A 261 -14.31 6.53 -21.02
C GLY A 261 -13.88 6.49 -22.50
N SER A 262 -14.73 5.92 -23.35
CA SER A 262 -14.58 5.99 -24.81
C SER A 262 -15.61 6.93 -25.44
N ALA A 263 -15.47 7.18 -26.75
CA ALA A 263 -16.30 8.15 -27.45
C ALA A 263 -17.79 7.76 -27.49
N ASN A 264 -18.66 8.77 -27.49
CA ASN A 264 -20.12 8.65 -27.69
C ASN A 264 -20.92 7.91 -26.61
N SER A 265 -20.33 7.59 -25.46
CA SER A 265 -21.03 7.11 -24.26
C SER A 265 -20.83 8.04 -23.08
N GLY A 266 -21.83 8.12 -22.19
CA GLY A 266 -21.76 8.99 -21.03
C GLY A 266 -20.65 8.59 -20.05
N GLY A 267 -19.89 9.61 -19.61
CA GLY A 267 -19.11 9.63 -18.37
C GLY A 267 -17.79 8.85 -18.38
N GLY A 268 -16.72 9.50 -17.93
CA GLY A 268 -15.55 8.81 -17.38
C GLY A 268 -15.90 7.92 -16.19
N GLY A 269 -15.05 6.95 -15.89
CA GLY A 269 -15.15 6.20 -14.64
C GLY A 269 -14.91 7.13 -13.45
N PHE A 270 -15.87 7.19 -12.53
CA PHE A 270 -15.70 7.94 -11.28
C PHE A 270 -14.74 7.20 -10.34
N SER A 271 -13.96 7.92 -9.55
CA SER A 271 -13.30 7.34 -8.39
C SER A 271 -14.35 7.10 -7.31
N THR A 272 -14.74 5.84 -7.09
CA THR A 272 -15.66 5.49 -5.99
C THR A 272 -14.92 5.43 -4.64
N GLY A 273 -13.58 5.39 -4.67
CA GLY A 273 -12.72 5.22 -3.49
C GLY A 273 -12.20 6.49 -2.81
N GLY A 274 -12.76 7.67 -3.09
CA GLY A 274 -12.65 8.88 -2.25
C GLY A 274 -11.39 9.76 -2.40
N PHE A 275 -10.24 9.24 -2.81
CA PHE A 275 -8.99 10.02 -2.91
C PHE A 275 -8.31 9.99 -4.28
N GLY A 276 -8.70 9.07 -5.16
CA GLY A 276 -8.22 9.06 -6.54
C GLY A 276 -8.93 10.11 -7.38
N GLY A 277 -8.26 10.58 -8.43
CA GLY A 277 -8.88 11.46 -9.42
C GLY A 277 -9.90 10.72 -10.27
N ASN A 278 -10.95 11.41 -10.68
CA ASN A 278 -11.89 10.88 -11.68
C ASN A 278 -11.20 10.75 -13.05
N GLY A 279 -11.56 9.70 -13.80
CA GLY A 279 -11.24 9.62 -15.22
C GLY A 279 -12.02 10.66 -16.01
N GLY A 280 -11.48 11.10 -17.15
CA GLY A 280 -12.23 11.99 -18.04
C GLY A 280 -13.36 11.25 -18.77
N GLY A 281 -14.32 12.00 -19.34
CA GLY A 281 -15.21 11.54 -20.41
C GLY A 281 -16.56 12.25 -20.47
N LEU A 282 -16.82 12.97 -21.56
CA LEU A 282 -18.14 13.48 -21.92
C LEU A 282 -18.73 12.72 -23.12
N LYS A 283 -20.06 12.84 -23.28
CA LYS A 283 -20.71 12.48 -24.54
C LYS A 283 -20.05 13.28 -25.68
N ASN A 284 -19.61 12.58 -26.71
CA ASN A 284 -18.96 13.09 -27.94
C ASN A 284 -17.45 13.40 -27.87
N ASP A 285 -16.75 13.12 -26.77
CA ASP A 285 -15.28 13.26 -26.72
C ASP A 285 -14.55 12.02 -27.26
N THR A 286 -13.49 12.20 -28.04
CA THR A 286 -12.62 11.09 -28.47
C THR A 286 -11.61 10.74 -27.38
N GLY A 287 -11.82 9.62 -26.68
CA GLY A 287 -10.83 8.98 -25.80
C GLY A 287 -10.29 9.85 -24.66
N CYS A 288 -10.62 9.52 -23.41
CA CYS A 288 -10.18 10.32 -22.26
C CYS A 288 -9.11 9.58 -21.44
N GLY A 289 -8.23 10.34 -20.79
CA GLY A 289 -7.26 9.77 -19.86
C GLY A 289 -7.91 9.31 -18.56
N GLY A 290 -7.24 8.41 -17.85
CA GLY A 290 -7.64 8.01 -16.49
C GLY A 290 -7.21 9.05 -15.45
N GLY A 291 -7.85 9.04 -14.29
CA GLY A 291 -7.47 9.89 -13.16
C GLY A 291 -6.20 9.38 -12.46
N GLY A 292 -5.52 10.26 -11.74
CA GLY A 292 -4.36 9.91 -10.94
C GLY A 292 -4.73 9.21 -9.63
N GLY A 293 -3.85 8.38 -9.11
CA GLY A 293 -3.99 7.76 -7.79
C GLY A 293 -3.57 8.70 -6.66
N ALA A 294 -3.93 8.34 -5.43
CA ALA A 294 -3.63 9.07 -4.20
C ALA A 294 -2.25 8.70 -3.62
N GLY A 295 -1.66 9.60 -2.85
CA GLY A 295 -0.59 9.29 -1.89
C GLY A 295 -1.18 9.37 -0.49
N LEU A 296 -1.06 8.32 0.32
CA LEU A 296 -1.70 8.25 1.64
C LEU A 296 -0.74 7.66 2.67
N GLY A 297 -0.52 8.38 3.78
CA GLY A 297 0.19 7.82 4.94
C GLY A 297 1.64 7.52 4.66
N ALA A 298 2.49 8.53 4.43
CA ALA A 298 3.86 8.27 4.00
C ALA A 298 4.65 7.48 5.04
N ALA A 299 4.63 7.90 6.29
CA ALA A 299 5.21 7.13 7.38
C ALA A 299 4.33 5.93 7.79
N LEU A 300 3.03 6.15 7.99
CA LEU A 300 2.10 5.10 8.40
C LEU A 300 0.76 5.20 7.65
N PHE A 301 0.36 4.09 7.03
CA PHE A 301 -1.01 3.88 6.56
C PHE A 301 -1.67 2.76 7.38
N ALA A 302 -2.80 3.07 8.03
CA ALA A 302 -3.61 2.12 8.79
C ALA A 302 -4.96 1.89 8.13
N ARG A 303 -5.24 0.63 7.72
CA ARG A 303 -6.48 0.22 7.06
C ARG A 303 -7.62 0.03 8.07
N THR A 304 -8.86 0.13 7.59
CA THR A 304 -10.06 -0.21 8.38
C THR A 304 -9.92 -1.57 9.07
N GLY A 305 -10.31 -1.65 10.35
CA GLY A 305 -10.27 -2.89 11.13
C GLY A 305 -8.91 -3.22 11.74
N THR A 306 -7.89 -2.37 11.54
CA THR A 306 -6.59 -2.50 12.20
C THR A 306 -6.54 -1.70 13.50
N SER A 307 -5.65 -2.09 14.41
CA SER A 307 -5.39 -1.35 15.65
C SER A 307 -3.93 -0.90 15.70
N THR A 308 -3.72 0.37 16.03
CA THR A 308 -2.40 0.98 16.19
C THR A 308 -2.30 1.60 17.57
N LEU A 309 -1.20 1.33 18.28
CA LEU A 309 -0.78 2.03 19.49
C LEU A 309 0.57 2.71 19.23
N LEU A 310 0.61 4.03 19.33
CA LEU A 310 1.83 4.83 19.13
C LEU A 310 2.15 5.58 20.42
N THR A 311 3.33 5.32 20.97
CA THR A 311 3.78 5.93 22.23
C THR A 311 5.17 6.53 22.05
N ASN A 312 5.34 7.81 22.37
CA ASN A 312 6.64 8.47 22.28
C ASN A 312 7.25 8.34 20.87
N CYS A 313 6.47 8.59 19.83
CA CYS A 313 6.92 8.49 18.44
C CYS A 313 7.11 9.87 17.82
N THR A 314 8.13 10.00 16.98
CA THR A 314 8.39 11.23 16.21
C THR A 314 8.14 10.99 14.73
N PHE A 315 7.40 11.89 14.08
CA PHE A 315 7.14 11.88 12.64
C PHE A 315 7.68 13.15 12.02
N SER A 316 8.72 13.04 11.19
CA SER A 316 9.32 14.23 10.58
C SER A 316 9.67 14.10 9.10
N ASN A 317 9.54 15.20 8.35
CA ASN A 317 9.95 15.27 6.94
C ASN A 317 9.26 14.23 6.02
N ASN A 318 8.09 13.73 6.41
CA ASN A 318 7.36 12.75 5.60
C ASN A 318 6.54 13.47 4.53
N ARG A 319 6.43 12.88 3.34
CA ARG A 319 5.80 13.53 2.18
C ARG A 319 4.76 12.65 1.48
N SER A 320 3.60 13.23 1.18
CA SER A 320 2.49 12.54 0.53
C SER A 320 2.05 13.26 -0.74
N TYR A 321 2.30 12.63 -1.89
CA TYR A 321 2.02 13.19 -3.21
C TYR A 321 0.96 12.38 -3.97
N TYR A 322 0.12 13.07 -4.73
CA TYR A 322 -0.79 12.44 -5.67
C TYR A 322 -0.13 12.10 -7.01
N GLY A 323 -0.79 11.23 -7.77
CA GLY A 323 -0.54 11.04 -9.19
C GLY A 323 -1.31 12.06 -10.02
N ALA A 324 -0.73 12.47 -11.15
CA ALA A 324 -1.40 13.32 -12.12
C ALA A 324 -2.51 12.55 -12.86
N GLY A 325 -3.54 13.26 -13.33
CA GLY A 325 -4.44 12.71 -14.34
C GLY A 325 -3.68 12.43 -15.65
N GLY A 326 -4.17 11.47 -16.44
CA GLY A 326 -3.65 11.19 -17.77
C GLY A 326 -3.86 12.34 -18.74
N GLY A 327 -3.13 12.33 -19.86
CA GLY A 327 -3.28 13.35 -20.89
C GLY A 327 -4.69 13.34 -21.51
N PRO A 328 -5.30 14.52 -21.74
CA PRO A 328 -6.58 14.59 -22.44
C PRO A 328 -6.40 14.18 -23.91
N GLY A 329 -7.15 13.18 -24.37
CA GLY A 329 -7.24 12.87 -25.81
C GLY A 329 -8.18 13.83 -26.56
N SER A 330 -9.03 14.58 -25.84
CA SER A 330 -9.94 15.63 -26.36
C SER A 330 -10.11 16.77 -25.35
N ILE A 331 -10.47 17.96 -25.85
CA ILE A 331 -10.42 19.28 -25.21
C ILE A 331 -11.40 19.52 -24.03
N SER A 332 -12.35 18.62 -23.74
CA SER A 332 -13.48 18.99 -22.88
C SER A 332 -13.50 18.44 -21.45
N GLN A 333 -12.65 17.46 -21.08
CA GLN A 333 -12.42 17.08 -19.67
C GLN A 333 -10.98 16.64 -19.41
N THR A 334 -10.30 17.38 -18.52
CA THR A 334 -9.01 16.98 -17.98
C THR A 334 -9.22 15.92 -16.90
N PRO A 335 -8.61 14.73 -17.02
CA PRO A 335 -8.61 13.76 -15.94
C PRO A 335 -8.06 14.40 -14.66
N GLN A 336 -8.66 14.06 -13.53
CA GLN A 336 -8.32 14.70 -12.27
C GLN A 336 -7.06 14.06 -11.67
N THR A 337 -6.29 14.86 -10.94
CA THR A 337 -5.22 14.36 -10.06
C THR A 337 -5.83 13.59 -8.89
N GLY A 338 -5.05 12.70 -8.28
CA GLY A 338 -5.42 12.14 -6.98
C GLY A 338 -5.26 13.16 -5.85
N SER A 339 -5.31 12.68 -4.62
CA SER A 339 -5.02 13.46 -3.40
C SER A 339 -3.78 12.94 -2.65
N GLY A 340 -2.97 13.86 -2.13
CA GLY A 340 -1.97 13.56 -1.09
C GLY A 340 -2.56 13.86 0.29
N ARG A 341 -2.66 12.86 1.18
CA ARG A 341 -3.21 13.03 2.55
C ARG A 341 -2.31 12.40 3.63
N GLY A 342 -2.26 13.04 4.80
CA GLY A 342 -1.68 12.51 6.03
C GLY A 342 -0.27 11.98 5.85
N ALA A 343 0.70 12.86 5.63
CA ALA A 343 2.06 12.43 5.31
C ALA A 343 2.73 11.69 6.47
N ALA A 344 2.45 12.06 7.72
CA ALA A 344 2.83 11.23 8.85
C ALA A 344 1.90 10.01 8.98
N ILE A 345 0.61 10.23 9.21
CA ILE A 345 -0.35 9.17 9.50
C ILE A 345 -1.59 9.33 8.62
N PHE A 346 -1.96 8.25 7.94
CA PHE A 346 -3.28 8.09 7.35
C PHE A 346 -4.01 6.94 8.05
N ALA A 347 -5.05 7.28 8.81
CA ALA A 347 -5.94 6.31 9.46
C ALA A 347 -7.28 6.26 8.71
N MET A 348 -7.53 5.14 8.04
CA MET A 348 -8.78 4.93 7.33
C MET A 348 -9.96 4.86 8.30
N SER A 349 -11.16 5.29 7.88
CA SER A 349 -12.37 5.16 8.72
C SER A 349 -12.54 3.73 9.23
N GLY A 350 -12.70 3.58 10.54
CA GLY A 350 -12.79 2.29 11.22
C GLY A 350 -11.44 1.62 11.55
N ALA A 351 -10.31 2.26 11.28
CA ALA A 351 -9.05 1.95 11.95
C ALA A 351 -9.09 2.56 13.37
N VAL A 352 -8.48 1.87 14.34
CA VAL A 352 -8.34 2.37 15.72
C VAL A 352 -6.89 2.77 15.94
N ALA A 353 -6.60 4.07 15.97
CA ALA A 353 -5.26 4.57 16.26
C ALA A 353 -5.24 5.28 17.62
N THR A 354 -4.65 4.65 18.63
CA THR A 354 -4.44 5.22 19.96
C THR A 354 -3.03 5.81 20.05
N VAL A 355 -2.92 7.04 20.51
CA VAL A 355 -1.67 7.78 20.51
C VAL A 355 -1.39 8.46 21.85
N SER A 356 -0.12 8.55 22.21
CA SER A 356 0.39 9.33 23.34
C SER A 356 1.80 9.83 23.02
N ASP A 357 2.08 11.08 23.37
CA ASP A 357 3.40 11.70 23.24
C ASP A 357 3.97 11.63 21.81
N LEU A 358 3.16 12.07 20.84
CA LEU A 358 3.61 12.20 19.45
C LEU A 358 4.24 13.55 19.18
N VAL A 359 5.30 13.55 18.40
CA VAL A 359 5.92 14.77 17.87
C VAL A 359 5.80 14.76 16.36
N PHE A 360 5.23 15.82 15.79
CA PHE A 360 5.15 16.04 14.36
C PHE A 360 6.01 17.24 13.96
N SER A 361 6.79 17.14 12.88
CA SER A 361 7.56 18.27 12.36
C SER A 361 7.83 18.18 10.86
N ALA A 362 7.59 19.28 10.13
CA ALA A 362 7.92 19.41 8.72
C ALA A 362 7.39 18.28 7.81
N ASN A 363 6.23 17.71 8.13
CA ASN A 363 5.53 16.81 7.21
C ASN A 363 4.80 17.64 6.13
N ASP A 364 4.63 17.08 4.94
CA ASP A 364 4.08 17.79 3.77
C ASP A 364 3.12 16.90 2.99
N SER A 365 1.86 17.32 2.88
CA SER A 365 0.81 16.60 2.17
C SER A 365 0.17 17.48 1.11
N ALA A 366 0.25 17.05 -0.15
CA ALA A 366 -0.10 17.89 -1.30
C ALA A 366 -1.54 18.45 -1.32
N ASN A 367 -2.48 17.87 -0.55
CA ASN A 367 -3.86 18.33 -0.47
C ASN A 367 -4.41 18.37 0.96
N ALA A 368 -3.58 18.57 1.99
CA ALA A 368 -4.12 18.85 3.33
C ALA A 368 -5.00 20.12 3.31
N THR A 369 -6.07 20.13 4.10
CA THR A 369 -7.01 21.28 4.16
C THR A 369 -7.11 21.92 5.54
N GLY A 370 -6.67 21.23 6.58
CA GLY A 370 -6.65 21.72 7.96
C GLY A 370 -5.24 22.01 8.46
N SER A 371 -5.17 22.68 9.61
CA SER A 371 -3.95 22.92 10.37
C SER A 371 -4.11 22.35 11.79
N GLY A 372 -3.08 21.66 12.28
CA GLY A 372 -3.09 21.04 13.61
C GLY A 372 -3.97 19.79 13.74
N TYR A 373 -3.63 18.95 14.72
CA TYR A 373 -4.35 17.71 15.02
C TYR A 373 -5.01 17.81 16.40
N THR A 374 -6.29 17.43 16.49
CA THR A 374 -7.04 17.31 17.75
C THR A 374 -7.51 15.87 17.94
N VAL A 375 -7.26 15.32 19.14
CA VAL A 375 -7.65 13.95 19.48
C VAL A 375 -9.17 13.78 19.42
N ASN A 376 -9.62 12.62 18.91
CA ASN A 376 -11.03 12.23 18.72
C ASN A 376 -11.80 13.12 17.74
N VAL A 377 -11.12 13.92 16.92
CA VAL A 377 -11.71 14.72 15.85
C VAL A 377 -11.14 14.24 14.51
N LEU A 378 -11.95 14.27 13.45
CA LEU A 378 -11.46 14.00 12.11
C LEU A 378 -10.45 15.07 11.71
N SER A 379 -9.22 14.65 11.47
CA SER A 379 -8.12 15.48 11.01
C SER A 379 -7.91 15.30 9.51
N ASP A 380 -7.45 16.37 8.87
CA ASP A 380 -7.05 16.42 7.46
C ASP A 380 -5.92 17.44 7.27
N THR A 381 -4.78 17.15 7.89
CA THR A 381 -3.59 18.01 7.92
C THR A 381 -2.41 17.35 7.21
N ASP A 382 -1.29 18.07 7.12
CA ASP A 382 -0.04 17.50 6.62
C ASP A 382 0.43 16.31 7.45
N ASP A 383 0.17 16.35 8.76
CA ASP A 383 0.54 15.29 9.67
C ASP A 383 -0.46 14.13 9.61
N VAL A 384 -1.75 14.41 9.85
CA VAL A 384 -2.75 13.38 10.16
C VAL A 384 -3.96 13.52 9.27
N TYR A 385 -4.30 12.44 8.58
CA TYR A 385 -5.64 12.21 8.04
C TYR A 385 -6.35 11.11 8.83
N GLY A 386 -7.57 11.36 9.28
CA GLY A 386 -8.39 10.41 10.04
C GLY A 386 -8.60 10.83 11.49
N ILE A 387 -9.09 9.90 12.32
CA ILE A 387 -9.32 10.13 13.75
C ILE A 387 -8.28 9.31 14.52
N LEU A 388 -7.49 9.96 15.37
CA LEU A 388 -6.71 9.26 16.39
C LEU A 388 -7.31 9.54 17.77
N SER A 389 -7.26 8.55 18.65
CA SER A 389 -7.73 8.59 20.03
C SER A 389 -6.53 8.60 20.98
N GLY A 390 -6.75 8.91 22.27
CA GLY A 390 -5.69 8.86 23.29
C GLY A 390 -5.60 10.13 24.13
N GLN A 391 -4.44 10.35 24.74
CA GLN A 391 -4.19 11.54 25.54
C GLN A 391 -3.54 12.61 24.65
N PRO A 392 -4.00 13.88 24.69
CA PRO A 392 -3.32 14.97 23.99
C PRO A 392 -1.88 15.09 24.49
N VAL A 393 -0.96 15.42 23.58
CA VAL A 393 0.46 15.64 23.90
C VAL A 393 0.56 16.73 24.94
N ALA A 394 1.01 16.40 26.14
CA ALA A 394 1.27 17.39 27.19
C ALA A 394 2.57 18.15 26.84
N GLY A 395 2.53 19.10 25.91
CA GLY A 395 3.74 19.91 25.66
C GLY A 395 3.76 20.85 24.47
N VAL A 396 2.95 20.65 23.43
CA VAL A 396 2.86 21.63 22.33
C VAL A 396 1.68 22.55 22.60
N GLN A 397 1.83 23.45 23.57
CA GLN A 397 1.09 24.70 23.50
C GLN A 397 1.73 25.49 22.36
N ASP A 398 1.02 25.66 21.25
CA ASP A 398 1.37 26.68 20.26
C ASP A 398 1.54 28.01 21.01
N TRP A 399 2.79 28.47 21.16
CA TRP A 399 3.13 29.72 21.83
C TRP A 399 3.05 30.93 20.89
N GLU A 400 2.51 30.78 19.69
CA GLU A 400 2.36 31.88 18.74
C GLU A 400 0.92 31.94 18.23
N VAL A 401 0.07 32.74 18.89
CA VAL A 401 -0.59 33.94 18.32
C VAL A 401 -1.06 34.81 19.50
N TYR A 402 -0.37 35.91 19.76
CA TYR A 402 -0.94 37.12 20.38
C TYR A 402 -0.73 38.29 19.43
#